data_AF-A0A969D1S0-F1
#
_entry.id   AF-A0A969D1S0-F1
#
_cell.length_a   1.000
_cell.length_b   1.000
_cell.length_c   1.000
_cell.angle_alpha   90.00
_cell.angle_beta   90.00
_cell.angle_gamma   90.00
#
_symmetry.space_group_name_H-M   'P 1'
#
loop_
_entity.id
_entity.type
_entity.pdbx_description
1 polymer ?
#
loop_
_entity_poly.entity_id
_entity_poly.type
_entity_poly.pdbx_seq_one_letter_code
_entity_poly.pdbx_strand_id
1 'polypeptide(L)'
;MIFLDNLQWADTTSLKLLQLLMADDGHLMMIGAYRDNEVSKSHLLTLAIEEICALNTAHVNRLRLTPLTLQETNHLVADTLHHSLEFAQPLAKLIYQKTGGNPFLLAKF
;
A
#
# COMPACT_ATOMS: atom_id res chain seq x y z
N MET A 1 3.48 -16.17 5.63
CA MET A 1 3.10 -14.85 5.10
C MET A 1 4.08 -14.50 4.00
N ILE A 2 3.59 -14.09 2.83
CA ILE A 2 4.41 -13.57 1.72
C ILE A 2 3.96 -12.14 1.41
N PHE A 3 4.93 -11.23 1.28
CA PHE A 3 4.70 -9.86 0.83
C PHE A 3 5.36 -9.66 -0.54
N LEU A 4 4.60 -9.14 -1.50
CA LEU A 4 5.05 -8.85 -2.85
C LEU A 4 4.81 -7.38 -3.16
N ASP A 5 5.88 -6.69 -3.53
CA ASP A 5 5.83 -5.27 -3.89
C ASP A 5 5.97 -5.08 -5.41
N ASN A 6 5.50 -3.94 -5.91
CA ASN A 6 5.53 -3.54 -7.31
C ASN A 6 4.82 -4.52 -8.27
N LEU A 7 3.67 -5.07 -7.86
CA LEU A 7 2.91 -6.01 -8.67
C LEU A 7 2.45 -5.43 -10.02
N GLN A 8 2.43 -4.11 -10.19
CA GLN A 8 2.15 -3.49 -11.48
C GLN A 8 3.17 -3.87 -12.58
N TRP A 9 4.34 -4.39 -12.22
CA TRP A 9 5.36 -4.85 -13.17
C TRP A 9 5.42 -6.37 -13.34
N ALA A 10 4.52 -7.12 -12.71
CA ALA A 10 4.48 -8.56 -12.81
C ALA A 10 4.10 -9.00 -14.24
N ASP A 11 4.82 -9.99 -14.77
CA ASP A 11 4.48 -10.61 -16.05
C ASP A 11 3.31 -11.62 -15.90
N THR A 12 2.80 -12.09 -17.03
CA THR A 12 1.66 -13.01 -17.06
C THR A 12 1.96 -14.35 -16.37
N THR A 13 3.20 -14.82 -16.44
CA THR A 13 3.62 -16.08 -15.81
C THR A 13 3.62 -15.96 -14.29
N SER A 14 4.14 -14.84 -13.77
CA SER A 14 4.16 -14.51 -12.35
C SER A 14 2.74 -14.38 -11.80
N LEU A 15 1.84 -13.69 -12.52
CA LEU A 15 0.44 -13.55 -12.12
C LEU A 15 -0.29 -14.89 -12.06
N LYS A 16 -0.07 -15.79 -13.03
CA LYS A 16 -0.63 -17.15 -13.01
C LYS A 16 -0.14 -17.97 -11.82
N LEU A 17 1.14 -17.82 -11.46
CA LEU A 17 1.68 -18.46 -10.27
C LEU A 17 0.98 -17.95 -9.01
N LEU A 18 0.72 -16.63 -8.91
CA LEU A 18 -0.04 -16.08 -7.78
C LEU A 18 -1.45 -16.65 -7.69
N GLN A 19 -2.14 -16.81 -8.82
CA GLN A 19 -3.46 -17.45 -8.86
C GLN A 19 -3.43 -18.88 -8.30
N LEU A 20 -2.42 -19.67 -8.70
CA LEU A 20 -2.24 -21.03 -8.19
C LEU A 20 -1.95 -21.06 -6.68
N LEU A 21 -1.06 -20.17 -6.21
CA LEU A 21 -0.72 -20.07 -4.79
C LEU A 21 -1.90 -19.61 -3.92
N MET A 22 -2.81 -18.81 -4.49
CA MET A 22 -4.01 -18.34 -3.78
C MET A 22 -5.17 -19.35 -3.83
N ALA A 23 -5.06 -20.41 -4.63
CA ALA A 23 -6.01 -21.52 -4.64
C ALA A 23 -5.72 -22.57 -3.56
N ASP A 24 -4.61 -22.43 -2.83
CA ASP A 24 -4.21 -23.33 -1.73
C ASP A 24 -5.08 -23.14 -0.47
N ASP A 25 -5.22 -24.19 0.34
CA ASP A 25 -6.25 -24.36 1.39
C ASP A 25 -6.00 -23.54 2.70
N GLY A 26 -5.52 -22.31 2.58
CA GLY A 26 -5.61 -21.31 3.66
C GLY A 26 -4.43 -21.22 4.62
N HIS A 27 -3.31 -21.88 4.35
CA HIS A 27 -2.07 -21.74 5.16
C HIS A 27 -1.19 -20.56 4.72
N LEU A 28 -1.54 -19.89 3.62
CA LEU A 28 -0.77 -18.80 3.04
C LEU A 28 -1.51 -17.47 3.13
N MET A 29 -1.02 -16.55 3.98
CA MET A 29 -1.40 -15.14 3.91
C MET A 29 -0.51 -14.42 2.89
N MET A 30 -1.12 -13.85 1.86
CA MET A 30 -0.45 -13.06 0.82
C MET A 30 -0.84 -11.59 0.92
N ILE A 31 0.15 -10.72 0.83
CA ILE A 31 -0.04 -9.27 0.76
C ILE A 31 0.64 -8.77 -0.51
N GLY A 32 -0.11 -8.09 -1.37
CA GLY A 32 0.37 -7.51 -2.60
C GLY A 32 0.26 -5.99 -2.57
N ALA A 33 1.32 -5.30 -2.95
CA ALA A 33 1.34 -3.85 -3.13
C ALA A 33 1.51 -3.49 -4.61
N TYR A 34 0.75 -2.49 -5.05
CA TYR A 34 0.86 -1.92 -6.38
C TYR A 34 0.40 -0.46 -6.39
N ARG A 35 0.76 0.27 -7.45
CA ARG A 35 0.39 1.66 -7.65
C ARG A 35 -0.96 1.76 -8.36
N ASP A 36 -1.95 2.37 -7.72
CA ASP A 36 -3.31 2.49 -8.25
C ASP A 36 -3.39 3.38 -9.51
N ASN A 37 -2.42 4.27 -9.71
CA ASN A 37 -2.32 5.13 -10.89
C ASN A 37 -1.60 4.49 -12.09
N GLU A 38 -0.89 3.38 -11.93
CA GLU A 38 -0.21 2.65 -13.02
C GLU A 38 -1.03 1.44 -13.51
N VAL A 39 -2.10 1.08 -12.81
CA VAL A 39 -2.89 -0.14 -13.05
C VAL A 39 -4.30 0.25 -13.51
N SER A 40 -4.53 0.19 -14.82
CA SER A 40 -5.85 0.44 -15.42
C SER A 40 -6.79 -0.76 -15.28
N LYS A 41 -8.07 -0.57 -15.67
CA LYS A 41 -9.05 -1.68 -15.73
C LYS A 41 -8.65 -2.81 -16.68
N SER A 42 -7.88 -2.50 -17.73
CA SER A 42 -7.39 -3.48 -18.71
C SER A 42 -5.99 -4.01 -18.39
N HIS A 43 -5.41 -3.62 -17.26
CA HIS A 43 -4.09 -4.07 -16.85
C HIS A 43 -4.13 -5.55 -16.42
N LEU A 44 -3.06 -6.30 -16.74
CA LEU A 44 -2.97 -7.75 -16.47
C LEU A 44 -3.18 -8.09 -14.98
N LEU A 45 -2.61 -7.28 -14.08
CA LEU A 45 -2.83 -7.41 -12.64
C LEU A 45 -4.31 -7.28 -12.26
N THR A 46 -5.06 -6.35 -12.85
CA THR A 46 -6.49 -6.15 -12.55
C THR A 46 -7.28 -7.38 -12.94
N LEU A 47 -7.06 -7.88 -14.17
CA LEU A 47 -7.70 -9.09 -14.67
C LEU A 47 -7.39 -10.31 -13.80
N ALA A 48 -6.12 -10.47 -13.41
CA ALA A 48 -5.71 -11.58 -12.55
C ALA A 48 -6.40 -11.55 -11.17
N ILE A 49 -6.53 -10.37 -10.55
CA ILE A 49 -7.23 -10.21 -9.27
C ILE A 49 -8.74 -10.47 -9.46
N GLU A 50 -9.34 -10.02 -10.55
CA GLU A 50 -10.76 -10.28 -10.85
C GLU A 50 -11.04 -11.78 -11.01
N GLU A 51 -10.17 -12.51 -11.71
CA GLU A 51 -10.25 -13.97 -11.83
C GLU A 51 -10.15 -14.66 -10.48
N ILE A 52 -9.20 -14.26 -9.63
CA ILE A 52 -9.05 -14.77 -8.26
C ILE A 52 -10.34 -14.56 -7.46
N CYS A 53 -10.89 -13.34 -7.49
CA CYS A 53 -12.12 -13.03 -6.77
C CYS A 53 -13.31 -13.86 -7.29
N ALA A 54 -13.36 -14.14 -8.59
CA ALA A 54 -14.44 -14.93 -9.20
C ALA A 54 -14.40 -16.41 -8.81
N LEU A 55 -13.21 -16.97 -8.53
CA LEU A 55 -13.05 -18.36 -8.11
C LEU A 55 -13.58 -18.63 -6.69
N ASN A 56 -13.81 -17.60 -5.87
CA ASN A 56 -14.29 -17.69 -4.48
C ASN A 56 -13.46 -18.61 -3.56
N THR A 57 -12.22 -18.94 -3.95
CA THR A 57 -11.33 -19.80 -3.15
C THR A 57 -10.55 -19.02 -2.09
N ALA A 58 -10.41 -17.70 -2.25
CA ALA A 58 -9.66 -16.84 -1.34
C ALA A 58 -10.39 -15.52 -1.05
N HIS A 59 -10.28 -15.04 0.19
CA HIS A 59 -10.76 -13.72 0.60
C HIS A 59 -9.76 -12.64 0.20
N VAL A 60 -10.09 -11.85 -0.83
CA VAL A 60 -9.24 -10.74 -1.29
C VAL A 60 -9.74 -9.42 -0.71
N ASN A 61 -8.92 -8.79 0.13
CA ASN A 61 -9.18 -7.45 0.66
C ASN A 61 -8.31 -6.41 -0.05
N ARG A 62 -8.93 -5.35 -0.58
CA ARG A 62 -8.22 -4.22 -1.19
C ARG A 62 -8.16 -3.05 -0.19
N LEU A 63 -6.96 -2.69 0.21
CA LEU A 63 -6.70 -1.53 1.06
C LEU A 63 -6.07 -0.42 0.23
N ARG A 64 -6.80 0.68 0.04
CA ARG A 64 -6.26 1.86 -0.65
C ARG A 64 -5.53 2.73 0.36
N LEU A 65 -4.24 2.96 0.14
CA LEU A 65 -3.44 3.88 0.94
C LEU A 65 -3.58 5.31 0.41
N THR A 66 -4.02 6.21 1.26
CA THR A 66 -4.06 7.66 0.98
C THR A 66 -2.85 8.35 1.60
N PRO A 67 -2.50 9.56 1.13
CA PRO A 67 -1.56 10.42 1.86
C PRO A 67 -2.00 10.61 3.32
N LEU A 68 -1.03 10.78 4.22
CA LEU A 68 -1.30 11.08 5.61
C LEU A 68 -2.00 12.43 5.71
N THR A 69 -2.87 12.58 6.69
CA THR A 69 -3.42 13.86 7.12
C THR A 69 -2.36 14.69 7.84
N LEU A 70 -2.64 15.99 8.04
CA LEU A 70 -1.78 16.84 8.86
C LEU A 70 -1.68 16.33 10.31
N GLN A 71 -2.76 15.75 10.85
CA GLN A 71 -2.75 15.20 12.21
C GLN A 71 -1.84 13.98 12.31
N GLU A 72 -1.97 13.03 11.38
CA GLU A 72 -1.09 11.84 11.32
C GLU A 72 0.37 12.23 11.06
N THR A 73 0.60 13.25 10.22
CA THR A 73 1.94 13.81 10.02
C THR A 73 2.49 14.40 11.32
N ASN A 74 1.66 15.10 12.11
CA ASN A 74 2.09 15.65 13.39
C ASN A 74 2.42 14.57 14.42
N HIS A 75 1.64 13.48 14.45
CA HIS A 75 1.95 12.31 15.27
C HIS A 75 3.31 11.72 14.88
N LEU A 76 3.54 11.49 13.58
CA LEU A 76 4.81 10.95 13.11
C LEU A 76 6.00 11.84 13.48
N VAL A 77 5.86 13.16 13.35
CA VAL A 77 6.92 14.12 13.71
C VAL A 77 7.14 14.16 15.23
N ALA A 78 6.08 14.17 16.03
CA ALA A 78 6.17 14.16 17.49
C ALA A 78 6.86 12.90 18.02
N ASP A 79 6.48 11.74 17.49
CA ASP A 79 7.07 10.44 17.84
C ASP A 79 8.56 10.41 17.45
N THR A 80 8.90 10.93 16.26
CA THR A 80 10.29 10.99 15.78
C THR A 80 11.15 11.90 16.67
N LEU A 81 10.63 13.05 17.07
CA LEU A 81 11.32 14.03 17.92
C LEU A 81 11.26 13.68 19.42
N HIS A 82 10.53 12.63 19.81
CA HIS A 82 10.27 12.27 21.20
C HIS A 82 9.74 13.45 22.03
N HIS A 83 8.85 14.25 21.45
CA HIS A 83 8.27 15.42 22.09
C HIS A 83 6.74 15.44 21.94
N SER A 84 6.07 16.31 22.69
CA SER A 84 4.62 16.49 22.60
C SER A 84 4.14 16.95 21.23
N LEU A 85 2.86 16.67 20.94
CA LEU A 85 2.19 17.04 19.69
C LEU A 85 2.16 18.54 19.45
N GLU A 86 2.10 19.35 20.51
CA GLU A 86 2.08 20.82 20.44
C GLU A 86 3.43 21.36 19.97
N PHE A 87 4.52 20.77 20.44
CA PHE A 87 5.87 21.16 20.06
C PHE A 87 6.18 20.77 18.61
N ALA A 88 5.73 19.60 18.17
CA ALA A 88 5.92 19.11 16.81
C ALA A 88 5.09 19.88 15.76
N GLN A 89 3.99 20.52 16.19
CA GLN A 89 3.00 21.09 15.28
C GLN A 89 3.55 22.10 14.25
N PRO A 90 4.43 23.06 14.61
CA PRO A 90 4.97 24.01 13.65
C PRO A 90 5.80 23.33 12.56
N LEU A 91 6.62 22.34 12.94
CA LEU A 91 7.44 21.58 12.00
C LEU A 91 6.56 20.66 11.13
N ALA A 92 5.60 19.97 11.73
CA ALA A 92 4.66 19.11 11.03
C ALA A 92 3.87 19.86 9.96
N LYS A 93 3.45 21.11 10.22
CA LYS A 93 2.80 21.98 9.22
C LYS A 93 3.71 22.28 8.04
N LEU A 94 4.97 22.64 8.29
CA LEU A 94 5.94 22.96 7.22
C LEU A 94 6.24 21.73 6.37
N ILE A 95 6.46 20.59 7.03
CA ILE A 95 6.71 19.32 6.38
C ILE A 95 5.49 18.90 5.54
N TYR A 96 4.29 18.93 6.11
CA TYR A 96 3.05 18.59 5.40
C TYR A 96 2.82 19.48 4.17
N GLN A 97 3.06 20.79 4.26
CA GLN A 97 2.96 21.71 3.13
C GLN A 97 3.91 21.34 1.98
N LYS A 98 5.09 20.79 2.29
CA LYS A 98 6.07 20.38 1.28
C LYS A 98 5.79 19.00 0.69
N THR A 99 5.22 18.09 1.47
CA THR A 99 5.07 16.68 1.09
C THR A 99 3.66 16.31 0.67
N GLY A 100 2.66 17.14 0.99
CA GLY A 100 1.26 16.80 0.83
C GLY A 100 0.84 15.55 1.61
N GLY A 101 1.52 15.24 2.72
CA GLY A 101 1.28 14.03 3.52
C GLY A 101 1.87 12.74 2.92
N ASN A 102 2.69 12.82 1.87
CA ASN A 102 3.33 11.64 1.28
C ASN A 102 4.41 11.05 2.21
N PRO A 103 4.25 9.83 2.76
CA PRO A 103 5.19 9.24 3.72
C PRO A 103 6.62 9.11 3.21
N PHE A 104 6.81 8.82 1.92
CA PHE A 104 8.15 8.69 1.33
C PHE A 104 8.89 10.03 1.29
N LEU A 105 8.18 11.13 1.10
CA LEU A 105 8.78 12.47 1.15
C LEU A 105 8.97 12.94 2.59
N LEU A 106 8.03 12.60 3.50
CA LEU A 106 8.12 12.94 4.92
C LEU A 106 9.42 12.41 5.54
N ALA A 107 9.78 11.15 5.27
CA ALA A 107 10.96 10.50 5.83
C ALA A 107 12.32 11.08 5.37
N LYS A 108 12.31 12.06 4.45
CA LYS A 108 13.52 12.73 3.95
C LYS A 108 13.80 14.08 4.61
N PHE A 109 12.94 14.51 5.52
CA PHE A 109 13.13 15.70 6.36
C PHE A 109 13.65 15.31 7.73
#